data_AF-A0A933C6H4-F1
#
_entry.id   AF-A0A933C6H4-F1
#
_cell.length_a   1.000
_cell.length_b   1.000
_cell.length_c   1.000
_cell.angle_alpha   90.00
_cell.angle_beta   90.00
_cell.angle_gamma   90.00
#
_symmetry.space_group_name_H-M   'P 1'
#
loop_
_entity.id
_entity.type
_entity.pdbx_description
1 polymer ?
#
loop_
_entity_poly.entity_id
_entity_poly.type
_entity_poly.pdbx_seq_one_letter_code
_entity_poly.pdbx_strand_id
1 'polypeptide(L)'
;MVDKETKAAVTVDQPERSTGKRGLTFQRAFTKPGVHPFDEVEWEFRTAIISNEKGERIFEQKDVEIPKSWSMTATNVVVSKYFHGTLGTPEREHSVRQLIDRVARTIYRWGVQGGYFA
;
A
#
# COMPACT_ATOMS: atom_id res chain seq x y z
N MET A 1 26.68 -0.13 -56.85
CA MET A 1 27.10 0.86 -55.83
C MET A 1 26.10 1.98 -55.92
N VAL A 2 25.21 2.21 -54.98
CA VAL A 2 25.36 2.21 -53.52
C VAL A 2 24.01 1.84 -52.89
N ASP A 3 24.08 1.28 -51.69
CA ASP A 3 23.10 0.49 -50.95
C ASP A 3 21.78 1.20 -50.64
N LYS A 4 20.65 0.50 -50.82
CA LYS A 4 19.35 0.89 -50.25
C LYS A 4 19.18 0.20 -48.89
N GLU A 5 19.42 0.95 -47.82
CA GLU A 5 18.98 0.58 -46.46
C GLU A 5 17.45 0.52 -46.41
N THR A 6 16.92 -0.66 -46.12
CA THR A 6 15.51 -0.84 -45.72
C THR A 6 15.41 -0.60 -44.21
N LYS A 7 14.92 0.58 -43.79
CA LYS A 7 14.42 0.78 -42.42
C LYS A 7 13.06 0.11 -42.29
N ALA A 8 13.02 -1.03 -41.59
CA ALA A 8 11.76 -1.57 -41.07
C ALA A 8 11.27 -0.66 -39.93
N ALA A 9 10.07 -0.09 -40.10
CA ALA A 9 9.37 0.56 -39.00
C ALA A 9 8.95 -0.52 -38.00
N VAL A 10 9.44 -0.42 -36.76
CA VAL A 10 8.97 -1.25 -35.66
C VAL A 10 7.60 -0.71 -35.25
N THR A 11 6.54 -1.34 -35.75
CA THR A 11 5.19 -1.14 -35.23
C THR A 11 5.16 -1.72 -33.82
N VAL A 12 5.06 -0.85 -32.82
CA VAL A 12 4.79 -1.26 -31.44
C VAL A 12 3.36 -1.81 -31.42
N ASP A 13 3.26 -3.13 -31.30
CA ASP A 13 2.01 -3.85 -31.14
C ASP A 13 1.32 -3.36 -29.85
N GLN A 14 0.27 -2.56 -29.99
CA GLN A 14 -0.61 -2.26 -28.86
C GLN A 14 -1.50 -3.49 -28.64
N PRO A 15 -1.57 -4.05 -27.43
CA PRO A 15 -2.42 -5.21 -27.21
C PRO A 15 -3.88 -4.83 -27.47
N GLU A 16 -4.49 -5.51 -28.43
CA GLU A 16 -5.94 -5.45 -28.68
C GLU A 16 -6.67 -5.67 -27.36
N ARG A 17 -7.51 -4.69 -26.96
CA ARG A 17 -8.44 -4.88 -25.86
C ARG A 17 -9.46 -5.93 -26.28
N SER A 18 -9.30 -7.15 -25.77
CA SER A 18 -10.24 -8.25 -26.00
C SER A 18 -11.65 -7.83 -25.60
N THR A 19 -12.54 -7.73 -26.58
CA THR A 19 -13.99 -7.55 -26.41
C THR A 19 -14.61 -8.86 -25.91
N GLY A 20 -14.45 -9.19 -24.62
CA GLY A 20 -15.07 -10.42 -24.11
C GLY A 20 -14.79 -10.87 -22.68
N LYS A 21 -13.92 -10.22 -21.90
CA LYS A 21 -13.72 -10.61 -20.50
C LYS A 21 -14.48 -9.68 -19.56
N ARG A 22 -15.57 -10.19 -18.98
CA ARG A 22 -16.21 -9.60 -17.79
C ARG A 22 -15.09 -9.45 -16.74
N GLY A 23 -14.91 -8.25 -16.18
CA GLY A 23 -13.83 -7.98 -15.23
C GLY A 23 -13.87 -8.90 -14.00
N LEU A 24 -12.82 -8.86 -13.18
CA LEU A 24 -12.73 -9.66 -11.97
C LEU A 24 -13.85 -9.25 -10.99
N THR A 25 -14.54 -10.25 -10.45
CA THR A 25 -15.53 -10.09 -9.38
C THR A 25 -14.97 -10.66 -8.09
N PHE A 26 -15.27 -10.02 -6.96
CA PHE A 26 -14.76 -10.42 -5.66
C PHE A 26 -15.91 -10.61 -4.67
N GLN A 27 -15.87 -11.72 -3.94
CA GLN A 27 -16.73 -11.91 -2.78
C GLN A 27 -16.04 -11.38 -1.52
N ARG A 28 -16.84 -10.91 -0.56
CA ARG A 28 -16.33 -10.48 0.74
C ARG A 28 -15.92 -11.70 1.55
N ALA A 29 -14.70 -11.71 2.08
CA ALA A 29 -14.22 -12.76 2.98
C ALA A 29 -14.12 -12.29 4.44
N PHE A 30 -13.46 -11.14 4.66
CA PHE A 30 -13.17 -10.60 6.00
C PHE A 30 -13.91 -9.29 6.32
N THR A 31 -14.97 -8.97 5.56
CA THR A 31 -15.71 -7.71 5.73
C THR A 31 -17.21 -7.96 5.67
N LYS A 32 -17.99 -7.14 6.38
CA LYS A 32 -19.46 -7.17 6.32
C LYS A 32 -20.00 -6.10 5.37
N PRO A 33 -21.10 -6.35 4.66
CA PRO A 33 -21.81 -5.31 3.91
C PRO A 33 -22.21 -4.15 4.83
N GLY A 34 -21.99 -2.92 4.39
CA GLY A 34 -22.39 -1.71 5.12
C GLY A 34 -21.51 -1.34 6.32
N VAL A 35 -20.49 -2.14 6.65
CA VAL A 35 -19.55 -1.86 7.76
C VAL A 35 -18.19 -1.50 7.18
N HIS A 36 -17.59 -0.40 7.66
CA HIS A 36 -16.23 -0.06 7.26
C HIS A 36 -15.26 -1.04 7.94
N PRO A 37 -14.33 -1.69 7.22
CA PRO A 37 -13.51 -2.77 7.78
C PRO A 37 -12.65 -2.34 8.98
N PHE A 38 -12.23 -1.07 9.03
CA PHE A 38 -11.48 -0.58 10.19
C PHE A 38 -12.33 -0.41 11.47
N ASP A 39 -13.65 -0.38 11.37
CA ASP A 39 -14.56 -0.28 12.52
C ASP A 39 -14.71 -1.64 13.23
N GLU A 40 -14.35 -2.74 12.55
CA GLU A 40 -14.34 -4.09 13.11
C GLU A 40 -13.01 -4.43 13.83
N VAL A 41 -12.08 -3.49 13.91
CA VAL A 41 -10.76 -3.66 14.54
C VAL A 41 -10.67 -2.77 15.78
N GLU A 42 -10.12 -3.27 16.88
CA GLU A 42 -9.76 -2.45 18.04
C GLU A 42 -8.40 -1.79 17.84
N TRP A 43 -8.32 -0.50 18.17
CA TRP A 43 -7.14 0.34 17.96
C TRP A 43 -6.68 0.96 19.26
N GLU A 44 -5.39 1.22 19.37
CA GLU A 44 -4.82 1.98 20.48
C GLU A 44 -3.60 2.78 20.02
N PHE A 45 -3.31 3.83 20.79
CA PHE A 45 -2.13 4.64 20.61
C PHE A 45 -0.94 4.04 21.34
N ARG A 46 0.19 3.93 20.66
CA ARG A 46 1.45 3.43 21.21
C ARG A 46 2.59 4.39 20.86
N THR A 47 3.73 4.20 21.53
CA THR A 47 5.01 4.77 21.10
C THR A 47 5.86 3.65 20.52
N ALA A 48 6.30 3.81 19.27
CA ALA A 48 7.26 2.90 18.64
C ALA A 48 8.67 3.33 19.03
N ILE A 49 9.46 2.41 19.59
CA ILE A 49 10.84 2.66 20.06
C ILE A 49 11.71 1.49 19.63
N ILE A 50 12.84 1.80 18.99
CA ILE A 50 13.88 0.82 18.67
C ILE A 50 15.18 1.29 19.30
N SER A 51 15.83 0.40 20.05
CA SER A 51 17.13 0.62 20.66
C SER A 51 18.20 -0.29 20.07
N ASN A 52 19.46 0.15 20.13
CA ASN A 52 20.61 -0.68 19.79
C ASN A 52 21.03 -1.60 20.96
N GLU A 53 22.08 -2.40 20.76
CA GLU A 53 22.63 -3.33 21.76
C GLU A 53 23.16 -2.63 23.03
N LYS A 54 23.48 -1.33 22.92
CA LYS A 54 23.91 -0.50 24.05
C LYS A 54 22.74 0.15 24.79
N GLY A 55 21.50 -0.10 24.35
CA GLY A 55 20.28 0.48 24.92
C GLY A 55 19.94 1.89 24.41
N GLU A 56 20.76 2.47 23.53
CA GLU A 56 20.50 3.80 22.96
C GLU A 56 19.33 3.74 21.98
N ARG A 57 18.40 4.69 22.09
CA ARG A 57 17.26 4.81 21.18
C ARG A 57 17.73 5.29 19.82
N ILE A 58 17.56 4.45 18.81
CA ILE A 58 17.90 4.77 17.41
C ILE A 58 16.68 5.18 16.58
N PHE A 59 15.48 4.94 17.09
CA PHE A 59 14.22 5.37 16.48
C PHE A 59 13.16 5.57 17.57
N GLU A 60 12.38 6.64 17.43
CA GLU A 60 11.20 6.89 18.26
C GLU A 60 10.13 7.61 17.44
N GLN A 61 8.89 7.13 17.53
CA GLN A 61 7.71 7.87 17.06
C GLN A 61 6.57 7.65 18.05
N LYS A 62 6.06 8.76 18.59
CA LYS A 62 4.97 8.79 19.55
C LYS A 62 3.61 8.85 18.86
N ASP A 63 2.58 8.55 19.64
CA ASP A 63 1.16 8.73 19.28
C ASP A 63 0.81 8.07 17.94
N VAL A 64 1.28 6.84 17.76
CA VAL A 64 0.95 6.04 16.57
C VAL A 64 -0.26 5.14 16.85
N GLU A 65 -1.26 5.18 15.98
CA GLU A 65 -2.47 4.36 16.06
C GLU A 65 -2.23 2.99 15.41
N ILE A 66 -2.32 1.94 16.22
CA ILE A 66 -1.97 0.56 15.85
C ILE A 66 -3.13 -0.38 16.24
N PRO A 67 -3.36 -1.49 15.52
CA PRO A 67 -4.27 -2.53 15.99
C PRO A 67 -3.83 -3.06 17.36
N LYS A 68 -4.75 -3.09 18.32
CA LYS A 68 -4.48 -3.52 19.70
C LYS A 68 -3.96 -4.95 19.79
N SER A 69 -4.38 -5.82 18.88
CA SER A 69 -3.95 -7.22 18.80
C SER A 69 -2.49 -7.42 18.38
N TRP A 70 -1.82 -6.38 17.87
CA TRP A 70 -0.43 -6.50 17.43
C TRP A 70 0.55 -6.46 18.60
N SER A 71 1.69 -7.12 18.44
CA SER A 71 2.79 -7.03 19.41
C SER A 71 3.53 -5.69 19.31
N MET A 72 4.32 -5.35 20.33
CA MET A 72 5.23 -4.20 20.27
C MET A 72 6.29 -4.37 19.17
N THR A 73 6.74 -5.59 18.91
CA THR A 73 7.66 -5.87 17.79
C THR A 73 7.03 -5.50 16.44
N ALA A 74 5.78 -5.91 16.21
CA ALA A 74 5.05 -5.54 14.99
C ALA A 74 4.85 -4.02 14.88
N THR A 75 4.51 -3.36 16.00
CA THR A 75 4.40 -1.90 16.08
C THR A 75 5.70 -1.22 15.63
N ASN A 76 6.83 -1.61 16.22
CA ASN A 76 8.13 -1.04 15.93
C ASN A 76 8.56 -1.23 14.48
N VAL A 77 8.37 -2.43 13.93
CA VAL A 77 8.74 -2.74 12.54
C VAL A 77 7.87 -1.95 11.56
N VAL A 78 6.55 -1.94 11.74
CA VAL A 78 5.64 -1.26 10.81
C VAL A 78 5.91 0.24 10.78
N VAL A 79 6.04 0.85 11.95
CA VAL A 79 6.25 2.29 12.07
C VAL A 79 7.62 2.71 11.54
N SER A 80 8.69 1.97 11.86
CA SER A 80 10.04 2.36 11.40
C SER A 80 10.31 2.10 9.92
N LYS A 81 9.64 1.11 9.30
CA LYS A 81 9.96 0.68 7.93
C LYS A 81 8.92 1.04 6.89
N TYR A 82 7.64 1.12 7.25
CA TYR A 82 6.55 1.18 6.27
C TYR A 82 5.69 2.44 6.36
N PHE A 83 5.70 3.14 7.49
CA PHE A 83 5.07 4.45 7.57
C PHE A 83 5.78 5.41 6.60
N HIS A 84 4.97 6.05 5.76
CA HIS A 84 5.42 7.02 4.78
C HIS A 84 5.69 8.38 5.43
N GLY A 85 6.50 9.21 4.77
CA GLY A 85 6.88 10.54 5.25
C GLY A 85 8.07 10.54 6.21
N THR A 86 8.73 11.69 6.30
CA THR A 86 9.91 11.90 7.14
C THR A 86 9.47 12.19 8.58
N LEU A 87 10.20 11.68 9.58
CA LEU A 87 9.89 11.98 10.98
C LEU A 87 9.88 13.49 11.24
N GLY A 88 8.86 13.95 11.97
CA GLY A 88 8.69 15.37 12.31
C GLY A 88 8.06 16.23 11.22
N THR A 89 7.73 15.67 10.05
CA THR A 89 7.01 16.40 9.00
C THR A 89 5.51 16.08 9.01
N PRO A 90 4.65 16.98 8.49
CA PRO A 90 3.20 16.74 8.44
C PRO A 90 2.78 15.54 7.59
N GLU A 91 3.61 15.15 6.63
CA GLU A 91 3.36 14.02 5.73
C GLU A 91 3.63 12.67 6.39
N ARG A 92 4.22 12.66 7.59
CA ARG A 92 4.49 11.44 8.34
C ARG A 92 3.19 10.72 8.65
N GLU A 93 3.10 9.45 8.30
CA GLU A 93 2.00 8.60 8.75
C GLU A 93 2.10 8.39 10.26
N HIS A 94 0.96 8.44 10.94
CA HIS A 94 0.80 8.18 12.37
C HIS A 94 -0.24 7.09 12.66
N SER A 95 -0.79 6.43 11.63
CA SER A 95 -1.76 5.35 11.81
C SER A 95 -1.54 4.25 10.78
N VAL A 96 -1.66 2.99 11.22
CA VAL A 96 -1.68 1.84 10.29
C VAL A 96 -2.89 1.91 9.35
N ARG A 97 -3.98 2.60 9.73
CA ARG A 97 -5.11 2.87 8.82
C ARG A 97 -4.65 3.64 7.58
N GLN A 98 -3.81 4.65 7.75
CA GLN A 98 -3.28 5.47 6.64
C GLN A 98 -2.44 4.62 5.69
N LEU A 99 -1.55 3.78 6.24
CA LEU A 99 -0.72 2.87 5.45
C LEU A 99 -1.59 1.90 4.64
N ILE A 100 -2.55 1.20 5.29
CA ILE A 100 -3.41 0.22 4.62
C ILE A 100 -4.25 0.90 3.54
N ASP A 101 -4.85 2.05 3.86
CA ASP A 101 -5.68 2.82 2.94
C ASP A 101 -4.87 3.25 1.69
N ARG A 102 -3.66 3.78 1.88
CA ARG A 102 -2.76 4.16 0.78
C ARG A 102 -2.47 3.00 -0.17
N VAL A 103 -2.14 1.82 0.37
CA VAL A 103 -1.85 0.63 -0.44
C VAL A 103 -3.10 0.16 -1.17
N ALA A 104 -4.21 -0.04 -0.44
CA ALA A 104 -5.45 -0.56 -0.99
C ALA A 104 -6.03 0.37 -2.07
N ARG A 105 -6.07 1.69 -1.82
CA ARG A 105 -6.55 2.67 -2.80
C ARG A 105 -5.68 2.74 -4.04
N THR A 106 -4.37 2.57 -3.92
CA THR A 106 -3.47 2.60 -5.07
C THR A 106 -3.71 1.40 -5.98
N ILE A 107 -3.80 0.20 -5.41
CA ILE A 107 -4.16 -1.02 -6.15
C ILE A 107 -5.54 -0.87 -6.79
N TYR A 108 -6.53 -0.38 -6.04
CA TYR A 108 -7.88 -0.17 -6.56
C TYR A 108 -7.90 0.80 -7.75
N ARG A 109 -7.24 1.95 -7.63
CA ARG A 109 -7.17 2.95 -8.71
C ARG A 109 -6.58 2.38 -9.98
N TRP A 110 -5.46 1.65 -9.89
CA TRP A 110 -4.86 1.00 -11.06
C TRP A 110 -5.75 -0.09 -11.64
N GLY A 111 -6.42 -0.87 -10.79
CA GLY A 111 -7.36 -1.90 -11.25
C GLY A 111 -8.54 -1.31 -12.02
N VAL A 112 -9.11 -0.20 -11.57
CA VAL A 112 -10.18 0.52 -12.29
C VAL A 112 -9.65 1.10 -13.62
N GLN A 113 -8.51 1.79 -13.58
CA GLN A 113 -7.91 2.39 -14.79
C GLN A 113 -7.54 1.35 -15.84
N GLY A 114 -7.09 0.17 -15.42
CA GLY A 114 -6.76 -0.95 -16.29
C GLY A 114 -7.95 -1.80 -16.73
N GLY A 115 -9.17 -1.49 -16.26
CA GLY A 115 -10.37 -2.28 -16.58
C GLY A 115 -10.33 -3.71 -15.99
N TYR A 116 -9.61 -3.93 -14.90
CA TYR A 116 -9.47 -5.24 -14.28
C TYR A 116 -10.70 -5.68 -13.48
N PHE A 117 -11.55 -4.75 -13.03
CA PHE A 117 -12.73 -5.03 -12.22
C PHE A 117 -14.01 -4.95 -13.06
N ALA A 118 -14.97 -5.83 -12.77
CA ALA A 118 -16.28 -5.84 -13.41
C ALA A 118 -17.22 -4.77 -12.86
#